data_AF-A0A1F6LRI2-F1
#
_entry.id   AF-A0A1F6LRI2-F1
#
_cell.length_a   1.000
_cell.length_b   1.000
_cell.length_c   1.000
_cell.angle_alpha   90.00
_cell.angle_beta   90.00
_cell.angle_gamma   90.00
#
_symmetry.space_group_name_H-M   'P 1'
#
loop_
_entity.id
_entity.type
_entity.pdbx_description
1 polymer ?
#
loop_
_entity_poly.entity_id
_entity_poly.type
_entity_poly.pdbx_seq_one_letter_code
_entity_poly.pdbx_strand_id
1 'polypeptide(L)'
;MFKRIVHFIVHLIVVLAVSWLLAMYTTGHQLEWGFATTIILGILFGLLATFFVTNAIARYNKLSDAVSIELNKLRRIHHLARAFSRSENQIPWFDLVREAIESYLHAFEVIPFQRYDDTNEMFRRITQQLYGFDKLVSEKGKLLFAELMTISGQATEARQKIHELRNERIGVWSWGVLGFVGVALGSITLFSYGDGLVDRYIAGAMIAVVLLLLDFVYMTDTMKVLDNKRFTKRYVDNIERMGFWPEEKMK
;
A
#
# COMPACT_ATOMS: atom_id res chain seq x y z
N MET A 1 -1.88 0.33 -19.30
CA MET A 1 -0.96 -0.82 -19.40
C MET A 1 0.22 -0.49 -20.33
N PHE A 2 -0.03 -0.04 -21.57
CA PHE A 2 0.99 0.34 -22.55
C PHE A 2 2.09 1.30 -22.05
N LYS A 3 1.73 2.45 -21.44
CA LYS A 3 2.72 3.40 -20.89
C LYS A 3 3.69 2.79 -19.85
N ARG A 4 3.30 1.71 -19.17
CA ARG A 4 4.16 1.01 -18.20
C ARG A 4 5.07 -0.01 -18.85
N ILE A 5 4.58 -0.71 -19.86
CA ILE A 5 5.39 -1.59 -20.67
C ILE A 5 6.49 -0.74 -21.33
N VAL A 6 6.14 0.43 -21.88
CA VAL A 6 7.11 1.36 -22.45
C VAL A 6 8.09 1.89 -21.39
N HIS A 7 7.61 2.37 -20.22
CA HIS A 7 8.51 2.85 -19.18
C HIS A 7 9.43 1.76 -18.63
N PHE A 8 8.92 0.54 -18.44
CA PHE A 8 9.69 -0.62 -18.02
C PHE A 8 10.73 -1.01 -19.08
N ILE A 9 10.34 -1.04 -20.37
CA ILE A 9 11.26 -1.33 -21.48
C ILE A 9 12.35 -0.26 -21.57
N VAL A 10 12.01 1.02 -21.48
CA VAL A 10 13.01 2.10 -21.50
C VAL A 10 13.96 1.98 -20.31
N HIS A 11 13.42 1.70 -19.11
CA HIS A 11 14.25 1.53 -17.91
C HIS A 11 15.15 0.30 -18.02
N LEU A 12 14.63 -0.82 -18.53
CA LEU A 12 15.37 -2.04 -18.82
C LEU A 12 16.50 -1.78 -19.83
N ILE A 13 16.23 -1.06 -20.92
CA ILE A 13 17.24 -0.68 -21.92
C ILE A 13 18.33 0.18 -21.30
N VAL A 14 17.96 1.18 -20.49
CA VAL A 14 18.93 2.04 -19.79
C VAL A 14 19.79 1.23 -18.82
N VAL A 15 19.18 0.36 -18.02
CA VAL A 15 19.88 -0.52 -17.07
C VAL A 15 20.84 -1.45 -17.80
N LEU A 16 20.41 -2.06 -18.91
CA LEU A 16 21.26 -2.92 -19.73
C LEU A 16 22.42 -2.14 -20.37
N ALA A 17 22.16 -0.95 -20.90
CA ALA A 17 23.18 -0.10 -21.51
C ALA A 17 24.23 0.37 -20.49
N VAL A 18 23.81 0.82 -19.31
CA VAL A 18 24.72 1.24 -18.23
C VAL A 18 25.54 0.05 -17.71
N SER A 19 24.90 -1.11 -17.52
CA SER A 19 25.60 -2.33 -17.07
C SER A 19 26.64 -2.80 -18.09
N TRP A 20 26.32 -2.72 -19.38
CA TRP A 20 27.23 -3.05 -20.46
C TRP A 20 28.42 -2.08 -20.54
N LEU A 21 28.17 -0.77 -20.41
CA LEU A 21 29.24 0.25 -20.38
C LEU A 21 30.18 0.07 -19.19
N LEU A 22 29.63 -0.26 -18.01
CA LEU A 22 30.43 -0.57 -16.81
C LEU A 22 31.32 -1.79 -17.02
N ALA A 23 30.78 -2.88 -17.58
CA ALA A 23 31.53 -4.10 -17.87
C ALA A 23 32.63 -3.90 -18.93
N MET A 24 32.47 -2.95 -19.85
CA MET A 24 33.49 -2.63 -20.85
C MET A 24 34.67 -1.85 -20.29
N TYR A 25 34.48 -1.09 -19.20
CA TYR A 25 35.51 -0.21 -18.64
C TYR A 25 36.40 -0.90 -17.60
N THR A 26 35.96 -2.05 -17.06
CA THR A 26 36.71 -2.84 -16.07
C THR A 26 37.52 -3.93 -16.76
N THR A 27 38.74 -3.64 -17.19
CA THR A 27 39.67 -4.61 -17.79
C THR A 27 40.85 -4.90 -16.86
N GLY A 28 41.24 -6.18 -16.74
CA GLY A 28 42.59 -6.56 -16.33
C GLY A 28 42.79 -7.33 -15.01
N HIS A 29 41.73 -7.63 -14.23
CA HIS A 29 41.87 -8.40 -12.98
C HIS A 29 40.84 -9.50 -12.88
N GLN A 30 41.27 -10.76 -13.03
CA GLN A 30 40.44 -11.94 -12.75
C GLN A 30 40.63 -12.35 -11.28
N LEU A 31 39.54 -12.41 -10.52
CA LEU A 31 39.52 -13.01 -9.19
C LEU A 31 39.36 -14.53 -9.29
N GLU A 32 40.37 -15.29 -8.88
CA GLU A 32 40.35 -16.77 -8.91
C GLU A 32 39.18 -17.39 -8.12
N TRP A 33 38.71 -16.70 -7.08
CA TRP A 33 37.56 -17.14 -6.25
C TRP A 33 36.21 -16.57 -6.72
N GLY A 34 36.21 -15.79 -7.80
CA GLY A 34 35.10 -14.96 -8.22
C GLY A 34 33.80 -15.72 -8.49
N PHE A 35 33.88 -16.89 -9.13
CA PHE A 35 32.70 -17.68 -9.50
C PHE A 35 31.94 -18.22 -8.28
N ALA A 36 32.64 -18.86 -7.34
CA ALA A 36 32.02 -19.41 -6.14
C ALA A 36 31.42 -18.31 -5.26
N THR A 37 32.13 -17.20 -5.08
CA THR A 37 31.63 -16.04 -4.32
C THR A 37 30.41 -15.39 -5.01
N THR A 38 30.40 -15.30 -6.34
CA THR A 38 29.24 -14.80 -7.11
C THR A 38 28.00 -15.65 -6.86
N ILE A 39 28.13 -16.97 -6.87
CA ILE A 39 26.99 -17.88 -6.60
C ILE A 39 26.47 -17.67 -5.18
N ILE A 40 27.35 -17.66 -4.18
CA ILE A 40 26.96 -17.52 -2.77
C ILE A 40 26.25 -16.18 -2.53
N LEU A 41 26.81 -15.08 -3.04
CA LEU A 41 26.20 -13.76 -2.92
C LEU A 41 24.91 -13.64 -3.73
N GLY A 42 24.83 -14.30 -4.88
CA GLY A 42 23.62 -14.37 -5.70
C GLY A 42 22.47 -15.06 -4.95
N ILE A 43 22.76 -16.19 -4.30
CA ILE A 43 21.78 -16.90 -3.45
C ILE A 43 21.36 -16.01 -2.27
N LEU A 44 22.32 -15.40 -1.57
CA LEU A 44 22.04 -14.52 -0.44
C LEU A 44 21.17 -13.32 -0.87
N PHE A 45 21.52 -12.67 -1.98
CA PHE A 45 20.76 -11.55 -2.53
C PHE A 45 19.33 -11.97 -2.92
N GLY A 46 19.20 -13.13 -3.59
CA GLY A 46 17.89 -13.68 -3.97
C GLY A 46 17.01 -13.98 -2.75
N LEU A 47 17.57 -14.55 -1.68
CA LEU A 47 16.87 -14.80 -0.43
C LEU A 47 16.42 -13.48 0.24
N LEU A 48 17.30 -12.49 0.32
CA LEU A 48 16.97 -11.17 0.88
C LEU A 48 15.87 -10.48 0.06
N ALA A 49 16.01 -10.42 -1.27
CA ALA A 49 15.00 -9.83 -2.15
C ALA A 49 13.64 -10.53 -1.99
N THR A 50 13.63 -11.87 -1.96
CA THR A 50 12.41 -12.67 -1.77
C THR A 50 11.76 -12.40 -0.41
N PHE A 51 12.57 -12.31 0.65
CA PHE A 51 12.09 -11.97 1.99
C PHE A 51 11.41 -10.59 2.00
N PHE A 52 12.03 -9.56 1.43
CA PHE A 52 11.46 -8.22 1.38
C PHE A 52 10.19 -8.14 0.52
N VAL A 53 10.16 -8.80 -0.64
CA VAL A 53 8.97 -8.89 -1.49
C VAL A 53 7.82 -9.56 -0.73
N THR A 54 8.08 -10.70 -0.10
CA THR A 54 7.06 -11.44 0.66
C THR A 54 6.47 -10.60 1.79
N ASN A 55 7.33 -9.88 2.53
CA ASN A 55 6.88 -8.98 3.60
C ASN A 55 6.05 -7.81 3.06
N ALA A 56 6.47 -7.21 1.95
CA ALA A 56 5.71 -6.12 1.32
C ALA A 56 4.34 -6.58 0.81
N ILE A 57 4.25 -7.78 0.22
CA ILE A 57 2.98 -8.40 -0.18
C ILE A 57 2.09 -8.69 1.03
N ALA A 58 2.65 -9.27 2.09
CA ALA A 58 1.91 -9.56 3.33
C ALA A 58 1.35 -8.28 3.95
N ARG A 59 2.15 -7.21 3.98
CA ARG A 59 1.72 -5.88 4.44
C ARG A 59 0.61 -5.32 3.56
N TYR A 60 0.72 -5.41 2.23
CA TYR A 60 -0.34 -4.97 1.31
C TYR A 60 -1.66 -5.71 1.58
N ASN A 61 -1.63 -7.03 1.77
CA ASN A 61 -2.83 -7.81 2.08
C ASN A 61 -3.45 -7.38 3.42
N LYS A 62 -2.63 -7.24 4.48
CA LYS A 62 -3.09 -6.73 5.77
C LYS A 62 -3.71 -5.33 5.67
N LEU A 63 -3.13 -4.45 4.84
CA LEU A 63 -3.64 -3.10 4.61
C LEU A 63 -4.99 -3.16 3.88
N SER A 64 -5.09 -4.00 2.85
CA SER A 64 -6.35 -4.23 2.13
C SER A 64 -7.44 -4.77 3.03
N ASP A 65 -7.11 -5.67 3.96
CA ASP A 65 -8.06 -6.21 4.94
C ASP A 65 -8.50 -5.13 5.93
N ALA A 66 -7.56 -4.33 6.45
CA ALA A 66 -7.88 -3.22 7.35
C ALA A 66 -8.81 -2.18 6.70
N VAL A 67 -8.54 -1.80 5.44
CA VAL A 67 -9.45 -0.95 4.63
C VAL A 67 -10.82 -1.60 4.48
N SER A 68 -10.88 -2.91 4.21
CA SER A 68 -12.15 -3.64 4.09
C SER A 68 -12.97 -3.57 5.38
N ILE A 69 -12.29 -3.74 6.52
CA ILE A 69 -12.89 -3.69 7.85
C ILE A 69 -13.43 -2.28 8.10
N GLU A 70 -12.62 -1.24 7.93
CA GLU A 70 -13.06 0.15 8.13
C GLU A 70 -14.32 0.46 7.31
N LEU A 71 -14.29 0.19 5.99
CA LEU A 71 -15.43 0.44 5.10
C LEU A 71 -16.68 -0.38 5.48
N ASN A 72 -16.51 -1.61 5.96
CA ASN A 72 -17.61 -2.42 6.48
C ASN A 72 -18.19 -1.80 7.77
N LYS A 73 -17.34 -1.39 8.70
CA LYS A 73 -17.80 -0.76 9.95
C LYS A 73 -18.50 0.57 9.69
N LEU A 74 -18.01 1.39 8.77
CA LEU A 74 -18.72 2.63 8.35
C LEU A 74 -20.11 2.35 7.79
N ARG A 75 -20.26 1.31 6.94
CA ARG A 75 -21.59 0.87 6.47
C ARG A 75 -22.49 0.45 7.63
N ARG A 76 -21.94 -0.30 8.58
CA ARG A 76 -22.69 -0.76 9.76
C ARG A 76 -23.07 0.40 10.68
N ILE A 77 -22.21 1.39 10.88
CA ILE A 77 -22.52 2.63 11.60
C ILE A 77 -23.70 3.33 10.92
N HIS A 78 -23.65 3.53 9.61
CA HIS A 78 -24.74 4.15 8.86
C HIS A 78 -26.07 3.38 9.02
N HIS A 79 -26.07 2.06 8.85
CA HIS A 79 -27.29 1.26 8.98
C HIS A 79 -27.84 1.24 10.41
N LEU A 80 -26.98 1.15 11.43
CA LEU A 80 -27.40 1.21 12.83
C LEU A 80 -27.94 2.59 13.19
N ALA A 81 -27.28 3.67 12.77
CA ALA A 81 -27.77 5.04 12.97
C ALA A 81 -29.13 5.25 12.28
N ARG A 82 -29.34 4.71 11.08
CA ARG A 82 -30.64 4.75 10.38
C ARG A 82 -31.73 3.95 11.09
N ALA A 83 -31.39 2.76 11.59
CA ALA A 83 -32.34 1.95 12.35
C ALA A 83 -32.74 2.65 13.67
N PHE A 84 -31.76 3.26 14.32
CA PHE A 84 -31.92 4.00 15.56
C PHE A 84 -32.78 5.27 15.36
N SER A 85 -32.54 6.04 14.29
CA SER A 85 -33.34 7.24 14.01
C SER A 85 -34.82 6.93 13.76
N ARG A 86 -35.13 5.78 13.18
CA ARG A 86 -36.50 5.29 13.00
C ARG A 86 -37.15 4.86 14.32
N SER A 87 -36.40 4.27 15.26
CA SER A 87 -36.97 3.80 16.53
C SER A 87 -37.17 4.92 17.56
N GLU A 88 -36.28 5.91 17.59
CA GLU A 88 -36.26 6.97 18.62
C GLU A 88 -36.66 8.36 18.07
N ASN A 89 -37.13 8.42 16.82
CA ASN A 89 -37.50 9.65 16.11
C ASN A 89 -36.36 10.70 16.06
N GLN A 90 -35.13 10.23 15.82
CA GLN A 90 -33.90 11.04 15.82
C GLN A 90 -33.37 11.27 14.39
N ILE A 91 -34.25 11.70 13.47
CA ILE A 91 -33.89 11.95 12.07
C ILE A 91 -32.79 13.02 11.94
N PRO A 92 -32.86 14.18 12.64
CA PRO A 92 -31.83 15.22 12.51
C PRO A 92 -30.44 14.75 12.90
N TRP A 93 -30.32 13.93 13.96
CA TRP A 93 -29.04 13.36 14.37
C TRP A 93 -28.49 12.38 13.32
N PHE A 94 -29.36 11.54 12.73
CA PHE A 94 -28.93 10.64 11.67
C PHE A 94 -28.42 11.38 10.44
N ASP A 95 -29.05 12.50 10.07
CA ASP A 95 -28.58 13.31 8.93
C ASP A 95 -27.15 13.84 9.17
N LEU A 96 -26.82 14.27 10.39
CA LEU A 96 -25.46 14.69 10.76
C LEU A 96 -24.45 13.54 10.68
N VAL A 97 -24.82 12.35 11.16
CA VAL A 97 -23.95 11.16 11.06
C VAL A 97 -23.75 10.76 9.60
N ARG A 98 -24.83 10.77 8.79
CA ARG A 98 -24.79 10.48 7.36
C ARG A 98 -23.84 11.43 6.64
N GLU A 99 -24.02 12.74 6.83
CA GLU A 99 -23.21 13.78 6.20
C GLU A 99 -21.73 13.65 6.58
N ALA A 100 -21.44 13.33 7.84
CA ALA A 100 -20.06 13.11 8.29
C ALA A 100 -19.41 11.89 7.61
N ILE A 101 -20.13 10.78 7.46
CA ILE A 101 -19.64 9.58 6.75
C ILE A 101 -19.44 9.88 5.27
N GLU A 102 -20.42 10.51 4.63
CA GLU A 102 -20.39 10.87 3.21
C GLU A 102 -19.23 11.82 2.90
N SER A 103 -19.07 12.88 3.70
CA SER A 103 -17.95 13.82 3.58
C SER A 103 -16.59 13.11 3.71
N TYR A 104 -16.48 12.18 4.66
CA TYR A 104 -15.27 11.39 4.86
C TYR A 104 -14.96 10.51 3.65
N LEU A 105 -15.95 9.85 3.05
CA LEU A 105 -15.74 8.98 1.89
C LEU A 105 -15.43 9.78 0.62
N HIS A 106 -16.13 10.90 0.38
CA HIS A 106 -15.89 11.78 -0.77
C HIS A 106 -14.52 12.46 -0.71
N ALA A 107 -13.96 12.64 0.48
CA ALA A 107 -12.60 13.17 0.64
C ALA A 107 -11.57 12.42 -0.23
N PHE A 108 -11.75 11.11 -0.41
CA PHE A 108 -10.84 10.26 -1.19
C PHE A 108 -10.92 10.49 -2.70
N GLU A 109 -11.93 11.19 -3.22
CA GLU A 109 -11.97 11.60 -4.63
C GLU A 109 -10.89 12.65 -4.95
N VAL A 110 -10.60 13.50 -3.97
CA VAL A 110 -9.64 14.62 -4.09
C VAL A 110 -8.31 14.28 -3.42
N ILE A 111 -8.37 13.65 -2.24
CA ILE A 111 -7.20 13.30 -1.43
C ILE A 111 -6.74 11.89 -1.81
N PRO A 112 -5.53 11.73 -2.37
CA PRO A 112 -5.03 10.42 -2.73
C PRO A 112 -4.75 9.60 -1.47
N PHE A 113 -4.96 8.28 -1.53
CA PHE A 113 -4.81 7.40 -0.37
C PHE A 113 -3.43 7.46 0.32
N GLN A 114 -2.36 7.88 -0.38
CA GLN A 114 -1.06 8.13 0.24
C GLN A 114 -1.10 9.19 1.34
N ARG A 115 -2.02 10.16 1.22
CA ARG A 115 -2.29 11.23 2.18
C ARG A 115 -3.48 10.91 3.09
N TYR A 116 -3.66 9.63 3.42
CA TYR A 116 -4.80 9.15 4.21
C TYR A 116 -4.95 9.88 5.56
N ASP A 117 -3.86 10.30 6.20
CA ASP A 117 -3.92 11.05 7.47
C ASP A 117 -4.62 12.42 7.34
N ASP A 118 -4.64 13.02 6.15
CA ASP A 118 -5.33 14.29 5.91
C ASP A 118 -6.85 14.15 6.05
N THR A 119 -7.37 12.92 6.08
CA THR A 119 -8.80 12.62 6.32
C THR A 119 -9.13 12.44 7.80
N ASN A 120 -8.16 12.57 8.71
CA ASN A 120 -8.36 12.36 10.16
C ASN A 120 -9.42 13.29 10.75
N GLU A 121 -9.44 14.55 10.33
CA GLU A 121 -10.45 15.49 10.83
C GLU A 121 -11.85 15.07 10.42
N MET A 122 -12.02 14.61 9.18
CA MET A 122 -13.31 14.15 8.65
C MET A 122 -13.78 12.88 9.35
N PHE A 123 -12.88 11.92 9.61
CA PHE A 123 -13.21 10.74 10.41
C PHE A 123 -13.60 11.11 11.84
N ARG A 124 -12.89 12.06 12.47
CA ARG A 124 -13.21 12.55 13.82
C ARG A 124 -14.60 13.18 13.90
N ARG A 125 -15.08 13.83 12.84
CA ARG A 125 -16.46 14.36 12.81
C ARG A 125 -17.48 13.24 12.98
N ILE A 126 -17.25 12.06 12.40
CA ILE A 126 -18.14 10.89 12.58
C ILE A 126 -18.24 10.53 14.06
N THR A 127 -17.10 10.36 14.75
CA THR A 127 -17.10 9.98 16.17
C THR A 127 -17.70 11.07 17.06
N GLN A 128 -17.45 12.34 16.75
CA GLN A 128 -18.09 13.46 17.45
C GLN A 128 -19.62 13.43 17.36
N GLN A 129 -20.19 13.16 16.17
CA GLN A 129 -21.64 13.04 16.02
C GLN A 129 -22.21 11.84 16.79
N LEU A 130 -21.46 10.75 16.89
CA LEU A 130 -21.87 9.58 17.69
C LEU A 130 -21.84 9.87 19.20
N TYR A 131 -20.82 10.60 19.67
CA TYR A 131 -20.69 10.94 21.11
C TYR A 131 -21.65 12.03 21.56
N GLY A 132 -22.00 12.99 20.70
CA GLY A 132 -22.93 14.08 21.02
C GLY A 132 -24.41 13.66 21.12
N PHE A 133 -24.67 12.37 21.28
CA PHE A 133 -26.03 11.83 21.34
C PHE A 133 -26.53 11.78 22.79
N ASP A 134 -27.49 12.66 23.12
CA ASP A 134 -27.90 12.87 24.52
C ASP A 134 -29.25 12.24 24.90
N LYS A 135 -29.96 11.56 23.98
CA LYS A 135 -31.37 11.15 24.21
C LYS A 135 -31.62 9.65 24.04
N LEU A 136 -31.29 8.85 25.05
CA LEU A 136 -31.66 7.43 25.11
C LEU A 136 -32.91 7.22 25.96
N VAL A 137 -34.05 6.93 25.32
CA VAL A 137 -35.34 6.74 26.03
C VAL A 137 -35.65 5.27 26.26
N SER A 138 -35.39 4.39 25.28
CA SER A 138 -35.71 2.95 25.38
C SER A 138 -34.51 2.05 25.70
N GLU A 139 -34.74 0.92 26.37
CA GLU A 139 -33.71 -0.13 26.58
C GLU A 139 -33.17 -0.68 25.26
N LYS A 140 -34.04 -0.84 24.26
CA LYS A 140 -33.63 -1.22 22.90
C LYS A 140 -32.68 -0.17 22.30
N GLY A 141 -32.97 1.11 22.51
CA GLY A 141 -32.12 2.22 22.10
C GLY A 141 -30.74 2.16 22.77
N LYS A 142 -30.68 1.90 24.09
CA LYS A 142 -29.41 1.71 24.81
C LYS A 142 -28.57 0.58 24.22
N LEU A 143 -29.18 -0.58 23.93
CA LEU A 143 -28.48 -1.72 23.33
C LEU A 143 -27.97 -1.41 21.92
N LEU A 144 -28.79 -0.77 21.08
CA LEU A 144 -28.39 -0.36 19.74
C LEU A 144 -27.26 0.68 19.76
N PHE A 145 -27.32 1.61 20.71
CA PHE A 145 -26.27 2.62 20.88
C PHE A 145 -24.97 2.00 21.39
N ALA A 146 -25.03 1.05 22.33
CA ALA A 146 -23.84 0.31 22.79
C ALA A 146 -23.17 -0.47 21.64
N GLU A 147 -23.97 -1.13 20.79
CA GLU A 147 -23.46 -1.78 19.58
C GLU A 147 -22.84 -0.75 18.62
N LEU A 148 -23.50 0.39 18.39
CA LEU A 148 -23.00 1.47 17.55
C LEU A 148 -21.63 1.98 18.02
N MET A 149 -21.46 2.17 19.34
CA MET A 149 -20.19 2.58 19.94
C MET A 149 -19.11 1.51 19.80
N THR A 150 -19.48 0.23 19.92
CA THR A 150 -18.56 -0.90 19.69
C THR A 150 -18.07 -0.93 18.24
N ILE A 151 -18.98 -0.74 17.28
CA ILE A 151 -18.63 -0.69 15.85
C ILE A 151 -17.78 0.54 15.52
N SER A 152 -18.04 1.68 16.16
CA SER A 152 -17.21 2.88 16.04
C SER A 152 -15.78 2.65 16.55
N GLY A 153 -15.63 1.95 17.68
CA GLY A 153 -14.34 1.51 18.20
C GLY A 153 -13.58 0.64 17.18
N GLN A 154 -14.25 -0.37 16.62
CA GLN A 154 -13.66 -1.24 15.60
C GLN A 154 -13.27 -0.50 14.31
N ALA A 155 -14.02 0.53 13.90
CA ALA A 155 -13.65 1.38 12.78
C ALA A 155 -12.38 2.18 13.10
N THR A 156 -12.26 2.69 14.33
CA THR A 156 -11.09 3.44 14.80
C THR A 156 -9.85 2.55 14.89
N GLU A 157 -9.97 1.33 15.40
CA GLU A 157 -8.88 0.34 15.42
C GLU A 157 -8.41 -0.02 14.00
N ALA A 158 -9.35 -0.23 13.07
CA ALA A 158 -9.02 -0.49 11.68
C ALA A 158 -8.26 0.69 11.04
N ARG A 159 -8.68 1.92 11.33
CA ARG A 159 -8.00 3.15 10.90
C ARG A 159 -6.57 3.24 11.44
N GLN A 160 -6.39 2.98 12.73
CA GLN A 160 -5.06 2.96 13.35
C GLN A 160 -4.16 1.91 12.68
N LYS A 161 -4.69 0.71 12.43
CA LYS A 161 -3.97 -0.36 11.72
C LYS A 161 -3.61 0.04 10.29
N ILE A 162 -4.46 0.77 9.58
CA ILE A 162 -4.15 1.33 8.25
C ILE A 162 -2.97 2.29 8.34
N HIS A 163 -2.97 3.19 9.33
CA HIS A 163 -1.89 4.15 9.55
C HIS A 163 -0.55 3.44 9.81
N GLU A 164 -0.54 2.45 10.71
CA GLU A 164 0.64 1.64 11.03
C GLU A 164 1.19 0.91 9.80
N LEU A 165 0.34 0.14 9.10
CA LEU A 165 0.75 -0.64 7.93
C LEU A 165 1.22 0.22 6.76
N ARG A 166 0.73 1.46 6.64
CA ARG A 166 1.18 2.39 5.59
C ARG A 166 2.57 2.96 5.90
N ASN A 167 2.88 3.12 7.19
CA ASN A 167 4.15 3.67 7.67
C ASN A 167 5.21 2.57 7.89
N GLU A 168 4.82 1.30 7.98
CA GLU A 168 5.70 0.12 8.09
C GLU A 168 6.40 -0.21 6.76
N ARG A 169 7.20 0.73 6.24
CA ARG A 169 8.04 0.55 5.04
C ARG A 169 9.33 -0.19 5.37
N ILE A 170 9.98 -0.76 4.36
CA ILE A 170 11.34 -1.28 4.52
C ILE A 170 12.21 -0.14 5.05
N GLY A 171 12.79 -0.36 6.24
CA GLY A 171 13.61 0.65 6.90
C GLY A 171 14.83 1.02 6.07
N VAL A 172 15.32 2.26 6.23
CA VAL A 172 16.52 2.75 5.53
C VAL A 172 17.72 1.83 5.73
N TRP A 173 17.88 1.25 6.93
CA TRP A 173 18.92 0.27 7.23
C TRP A 173 18.79 -1.03 6.42
N SER A 174 17.57 -1.55 6.29
CA SER A 174 17.31 -2.75 5.48
C SER A 174 17.57 -2.50 3.99
N TRP A 175 17.22 -1.30 3.49
CA TRP A 175 17.60 -0.84 2.17
C TRP A 175 19.12 -0.73 2.00
N GLY A 176 19.83 -0.24 3.03
CA GLY A 176 21.29 -0.18 3.06
C GLY A 176 21.93 -1.57 2.95
N VAL A 177 21.45 -2.55 3.70
CA VAL A 177 21.93 -3.95 3.63
C VAL A 177 21.66 -4.54 2.25
N LEU A 178 20.44 -4.40 1.73
CA LEU A 178 20.08 -4.93 0.42
C LEU A 178 20.90 -4.29 -0.71
N GLY A 179 21.10 -2.97 -0.64
CA GLY A 179 21.93 -2.21 -1.59
C GLY A 179 23.40 -2.62 -1.51
N PHE A 180 23.95 -2.75 -0.29
CA PHE A 180 25.33 -3.20 -0.09
C PHE A 180 25.59 -4.59 -0.69
N VAL A 181 24.70 -5.56 -0.44
CA VAL A 181 24.81 -6.91 -1.01
C VAL A 181 24.67 -6.87 -2.54
N GLY A 182 23.74 -6.05 -3.07
CA GLY A 182 23.58 -5.87 -4.51
C GLY A 182 24.82 -5.27 -5.19
N VAL A 183 25.43 -4.25 -4.59
CA VAL A 183 26.67 -3.62 -5.09
C VAL A 183 27.85 -4.58 -4.99
N ALA A 184 27.99 -5.32 -3.89
CA ALA A 184 29.03 -6.33 -3.73
C ALA A 184 28.91 -7.43 -4.81
N LEU A 185 27.70 -7.93 -5.03
CA LEU A 185 27.42 -8.93 -6.08
C LEU A 185 27.71 -8.37 -7.48
N GLY A 186 27.28 -7.15 -7.78
CA GLY A 186 27.55 -6.50 -9.06
C GLY A 186 29.05 -6.28 -9.29
N SER A 187 29.77 -5.82 -8.27
CA SER A 187 31.22 -5.61 -8.33
C SER A 187 31.97 -6.91 -8.56
N ILE A 188 31.65 -7.97 -7.80
CA ILE A 188 32.29 -9.28 -7.97
C ILE A 188 31.97 -9.83 -9.35
N THR A 189 30.73 -9.69 -9.83
CA THR A 189 30.37 -10.09 -11.19
C THR A 189 31.18 -9.32 -12.25
N LEU A 190 31.46 -8.03 -12.06
CA LEU A 190 32.32 -7.27 -12.99
C LEU A 190 33.77 -7.78 -13.01
N PHE A 191 34.32 -8.18 -11.86
CA PHE A 191 35.74 -8.56 -11.72
C PHE A 191 36.01 -10.08 -11.79
N SER A 192 34.98 -10.91 -11.88
CA SER A 192 35.12 -12.37 -11.91
C SER A 192 35.11 -12.96 -13.32
N TYR A 193 34.59 -12.22 -14.30
CA TYR A 193 34.44 -12.67 -15.68
C TYR A 193 35.63 -12.19 -16.53
N GLY A 194 36.01 -12.99 -17.53
CA GLY A 194 37.17 -12.70 -18.38
C GLY A 194 36.97 -11.53 -19.34
N ASP A 195 38.04 -11.16 -20.06
CA ASP A 195 38.03 -10.05 -21.02
C ASP A 195 37.28 -10.36 -22.32
N GLY A 196 36.74 -11.58 -22.48
CA GLY A 196 35.97 -11.98 -23.65
C GLY A 196 34.68 -11.19 -23.79
N LEU A 197 34.27 -10.90 -25.03
CA LEU A 197 32.99 -10.23 -25.30
C LEU A 197 31.81 -10.98 -24.68
N VAL A 198 31.80 -12.31 -24.76
CA VAL A 198 30.74 -13.17 -24.17
C VAL A 198 30.67 -13.01 -22.66
N ASP A 199 31.82 -13.03 -21.98
CA ASP A 199 31.94 -12.88 -20.54
C ASP A 199 31.40 -11.51 -20.06
N ARG A 200 31.71 -10.44 -20.80
CA ARG A 200 31.19 -9.09 -20.53
C ARG A 200 29.67 -9.00 -20.70
N TYR A 201 29.11 -9.67 -21.71
CA TYR A 201 27.65 -9.74 -21.89
C TYR A 201 26.98 -10.48 -20.72
N ILE A 202 27.56 -11.59 -20.26
CA ILE A 202 27.04 -12.35 -19.12
C ILE A 202 27.07 -11.49 -17.85
N ALA A 203 28.20 -10.83 -17.57
CA ALA A 203 28.34 -9.96 -16.41
C ALA A 203 27.32 -8.79 -16.44
N GLY A 204 27.18 -8.13 -17.59
CA GLY A 204 26.19 -7.07 -17.78
C GLY A 204 24.75 -7.55 -17.58
N ALA A 205 24.41 -8.74 -18.06
CA ALA A 205 23.09 -9.34 -17.86
C ALA A 205 22.81 -9.65 -16.39
N MET A 206 23.79 -10.18 -15.65
CA MET A 206 23.65 -10.45 -14.21
C MET A 206 23.45 -9.17 -13.40
N ILE A 207 24.21 -8.11 -13.68
CA ILE A 207 24.05 -6.81 -13.02
C ILE A 207 22.66 -6.24 -13.30
N ALA A 208 22.18 -6.36 -14.55
CA ALA A 208 20.83 -5.93 -14.91
C ALA A 208 19.76 -6.70 -14.11
N VAL A 209 19.92 -8.01 -13.91
CA VAL A 209 19.01 -8.80 -13.07
C VAL A 209 19.00 -8.29 -11.62
N VAL A 210 20.17 -8.00 -11.04
CA VAL A 210 20.26 -7.42 -9.68
C VAL A 210 19.51 -6.09 -9.59
N LEU A 211 19.74 -5.19 -10.55
CA LEU A 211 19.08 -3.89 -10.61
C LEU A 211 17.56 -4.01 -10.79
N LEU A 212 17.10 -4.92 -11.64
CA LEU A 212 15.68 -5.20 -11.82
C LEU A 212 15.02 -5.76 -10.56
N LEU A 213 15.72 -6.63 -9.82
CA LEU A 213 15.23 -7.15 -8.54
C LEU A 213 15.15 -6.04 -7.49
N LEU A 214 16.13 -5.13 -7.43
CA LEU A 214 16.07 -3.95 -6.55
C LEU A 214 14.89 -3.04 -6.90
N ASP A 215 14.67 -2.74 -8.19
CA ASP A 215 13.52 -1.97 -8.63
C ASP A 215 12.21 -2.69 -8.30
N PHE A 216 12.15 -4.01 -8.48
CA PHE A 216 10.97 -4.80 -8.11
C PHE A 216 10.67 -4.73 -6.61
N VAL A 217 11.67 -4.93 -5.74
CA VAL A 217 11.52 -4.75 -4.28
C VAL A 217 11.02 -3.34 -3.96
N TYR A 218 11.59 -2.32 -4.60
CA TYR A 218 11.21 -0.92 -4.41
C TYR A 218 9.76 -0.64 -4.84
N MET A 219 9.36 -1.21 -5.98
CA MET A 219 8.00 -1.13 -6.49
C MET A 219 6.99 -1.74 -5.55
N THR A 220 7.30 -2.92 -4.99
CA THR A 220 6.41 -3.62 -4.06
C THR A 220 6.36 -2.90 -2.71
N ASP A 221 7.49 -2.40 -2.20
CA ASP A 221 7.54 -1.67 -0.93
C ASP A 221 6.82 -0.31 -0.99
N THR A 222 6.93 0.41 -2.10
CA THR A 222 6.29 1.74 -2.21
C THR A 222 4.79 1.69 -2.48
N MET A 223 4.21 0.50 -2.73
CA MET A 223 2.80 0.32 -3.07
C MET A 223 2.36 1.38 -4.10
N LYS A 224 3.05 1.41 -5.25
CA LYS A 224 2.96 2.46 -6.29
C LYS A 224 1.51 2.87 -6.59
N VAL A 225 1.33 4.08 -7.12
CA VAL A 225 0.10 4.81 -7.52
C VAL A 225 -1.15 3.97 -7.91
N LEU A 226 -1.00 2.78 -8.48
CA LEU A 226 -2.12 1.86 -8.75
C LEU A 226 -2.88 1.41 -7.51
N ASP A 227 -2.15 0.97 -6.49
CA ASP A 227 -2.77 0.42 -5.29
C ASP A 227 -3.51 1.53 -4.55
N ASN A 228 -2.96 2.75 -4.59
CA ASN A 228 -3.63 3.95 -4.11
C ASN A 228 -4.90 4.26 -4.88
N LYS A 229 -4.89 4.19 -6.22
CA LYS A 229 -6.13 4.34 -7.02
C LYS A 229 -7.15 3.26 -6.68
N ARG A 230 -6.70 2.03 -6.44
CA ARG A 230 -7.57 0.92 -6.06
C ARG A 230 -8.20 1.16 -4.68
N PHE A 231 -7.41 1.58 -3.68
CA PHE A 231 -7.95 1.92 -2.36
C PHE A 231 -8.88 3.12 -2.43
N THR A 232 -8.48 4.24 -3.04
CA THR A 232 -9.35 5.40 -3.29
C THR A 232 -10.68 4.97 -3.91
N LYS A 233 -10.66 4.17 -4.98
CA LYS A 233 -11.87 3.68 -5.63
C LYS A 233 -12.76 2.89 -4.66
N ARG A 234 -12.19 2.08 -3.76
CA ARG A 234 -12.98 1.34 -2.77
C ARG A 234 -13.72 2.24 -1.77
N TYR A 235 -13.16 3.40 -1.40
CA TYR A 235 -13.86 4.37 -0.55
C TYR A 235 -15.01 5.03 -1.31
N VAL A 236 -14.78 5.44 -2.56
CA VAL A 236 -15.80 6.04 -3.43
C VAL A 236 -16.92 5.04 -3.76
N ASP A 237 -16.60 3.82 -4.19
CA ASP A 237 -17.58 2.75 -4.48
C ASP A 237 -18.41 2.38 -3.22
N ASN A 238 -17.91 2.66 -2.01
CA ASN A 238 -18.65 2.38 -0.77
C ASN A 238 -19.81 3.37 -0.55
N ILE A 239 -19.75 4.56 -1.15
CA ILE A 239 -20.83 5.57 -1.13
C ILE A 239 -22.07 5.00 -1.82
N GLU A 240 -21.88 4.41 -3.01
CA GLU A 240 -22.95 3.76 -3.77
C GLU A 240 -23.62 2.63 -2.97
N ARG A 241 -22.81 1.82 -2.28
CA ARG A 241 -23.30 0.69 -1.48
C ARG A 241 -24.11 1.09 -0.25
N MET A 242 -23.91 2.31 0.26
CA MET A 242 -24.70 2.83 1.38
C MET A 242 -26.03 3.45 0.92
N GLY A 243 -26.21 3.65 -0.38
CA GLY A 243 -27.40 4.28 -0.93
C GLY A 243 -27.45 5.78 -0.65
N PHE A 244 -26.30 6.47 -0.65
CA PHE A 244 -26.25 7.93 -0.51
C PHE A 244 -26.80 8.68 -1.73
N TRP A 245 -27.00 7.99 -2.86
CA TRP A 245 -27.62 8.60 -4.04
C TRP A 245 -29.10 8.91 -3.80
N PRO A 246 -29.58 10.10 -4.19
CA PRO A 246 -31.01 10.43 -4.13
C PRO A 246 -31.77 9.45 -5.01
N GLU A 247 -32.91 8.94 -4.52
CA GLU A 247 -33.86 8.14 -5.30
C GLU A 247 -34.43 8.88 -6.54
N GLU A 248 -34.01 10.13 -6.81
CA GLU A 248 -34.46 10.98 -7.90
C GLU A 248 -33.90 10.63 -9.30
N LYS A 249 -33.01 9.64 -9.44
CA LYS A 249 -32.60 9.11 -10.77
C LYS A 249 -33.21 7.74 -11.11
N MET A 250 -34.16 7.25 -10.30
CA MET A 250 -34.94 6.04 -10.59
C MET A 250 -36.43 6.35 -10.85
N LYS A 251 -36.71 7.52 -11.44
CA LYS A 251 -38.00 7.86 -12.04
C LYS A 251 -37.79 8.45 -13.43
#